data_AF-A0A2V4ADN3-F1
#
_entry.id   AF-A0A2V4ADN3-F1
#
_cell.length_a   1.000
_cell.length_b   1.000
_cell.length_c   1.000
_cell.angle_alpha   90.00
_cell.angle_beta   90.00
_cell.angle_gamma   90.00
#
_symmetry.space_group_name_H-M   'P 1'
#
loop_
_entity.id
_entity.type
_entity.pdbx_description
1 polymer ?
#
loop_
_entity_poly.entity_id
_entity_poly.type
_entity_poly.pdbx_seq_one_letter_code
_entity_poly.pdbx_strand_id
1 'polypeptide(L)'
;MKLKQLPETAIPGGHYRIEPYENWLLHDAVGAEPHDEPHPIYGFIVAQSGLGISVAELLELFGSHAEDGPMLGECTIDYHRPLVTGAEYSVRGAVTSAERKTGRTLGTFDVVTLQQHVSSDAGQPVVTTTSTFLLPRKETR
;
A
#
# COMPACT_ATOMS: atom_id res chain seq x y z
N MET A 1 8.67 4.98 -16.66
CA MET A 1 10.04 4.68 -16.19
C MET A 1 10.46 3.27 -16.65
N LYS A 2 11.76 2.93 -16.78
CA LYS A 2 12.14 1.54 -17.14
C LYS A 2 12.07 0.64 -15.90
N LEU A 3 11.60 -0.60 -16.04
CA LEU A 3 11.43 -1.58 -14.94
C LEU A 3 12.66 -1.70 -14.01
N LYS A 4 13.87 -1.72 -14.58
CA LYS A 4 15.14 -1.82 -13.84
C LYS A 4 15.47 -0.59 -12.98
N GLN A 5 14.76 0.52 -13.15
CA GLN A 5 14.96 1.77 -12.39
C GLN A 5 13.96 1.92 -11.24
N LEU A 6 13.01 0.99 -11.12
CA LEU A 6 12.00 1.05 -10.06
C LEU A 6 12.53 0.71 -8.66
N PRO A 7 13.43 -0.27 -8.46
CA PRO A 7 13.97 -0.53 -7.12
C PRO A 7 14.58 0.73 -6.51
N GLU A 8 14.34 0.93 -5.22
CA GLU A 8 14.75 2.09 -4.41
C GLU A 8 14.07 3.41 -4.80
N THR A 9 13.07 3.38 -5.68
CA THR A 9 12.25 4.57 -5.95
C THR A 9 11.43 4.91 -4.72
N ALA A 10 11.76 6.04 -4.10
CA ALA A 10 11.01 6.60 -2.98
C ALA A 10 9.64 7.10 -3.45
N ILE A 11 8.62 6.79 -2.67
CA ILE A 11 7.31 7.41 -2.77
C ILE A 11 7.35 8.70 -1.94
N PRO A 12 6.67 9.80 -2.36
CA PRO A 12 6.69 11.07 -1.63
C PRO A 12 6.42 10.93 -0.13
N GLY A 13 5.51 10.02 0.22
CA GLY A 13 5.05 9.84 1.59
C GLY A 13 4.05 10.92 1.98
N GLY A 14 3.53 10.81 3.19
CA GLY A 14 2.49 11.70 3.66
C GLY A 14 2.10 11.40 5.09
N HIS A 15 0.91 11.85 5.46
CA HIS A 15 0.35 11.68 6.78
C HIS A 15 -1.04 11.10 6.69
N TYR A 16 -1.43 10.33 7.71
CA TYR A 16 -2.77 9.81 7.83
C TYR A 16 -3.20 9.84 9.29
N ARG A 17 -4.42 10.31 9.54
CA ARG A 17 -5.04 10.37 10.85
C ARG A 17 -6.22 9.43 10.87
N ILE A 18 -6.28 8.53 11.84
CA ILE A 18 -7.41 7.62 12.02
C ILE A 18 -8.48 8.38 12.79
N GLU A 19 -9.53 8.87 12.13
CA GLU A 19 -10.61 9.55 12.85
C GLU A 19 -11.54 8.55 13.57
N PRO A 20 -12.12 8.89 14.73
CA PRO A 20 -13.03 8.00 15.45
C PRO A 20 -14.23 7.53 14.62
N TYR A 21 -14.80 8.42 13.80
CA TYR A 21 -15.93 8.06 12.95
C TYR A 21 -15.52 7.12 11.81
N GLU A 22 -14.29 7.26 11.29
CA GLU A 22 -13.77 6.34 10.27
C GLU A 22 -13.54 4.96 10.85
N ASN A 23 -13.04 4.88 12.09
CA ASN A 23 -12.82 3.61 12.76
C ASN A 23 -14.15 2.86 12.96
N TRP A 24 -15.18 3.58 13.38
CA TRP A 24 -16.52 3.00 13.50
C TRP A 24 -17.05 2.49 12.15
N LEU A 25 -16.95 3.30 11.09
CA LEU A 25 -17.37 2.92 9.73
C LEU A 25 -16.60 1.71 9.19
N LEU A 26 -15.30 1.63 9.49
CA LEU A 26 -14.48 0.53 9.03
C LEU A 26 -14.86 -0.79 9.67
N HIS A 27 -15.16 -0.80 10.99
CA HIS A 27 -15.62 -2.00 11.68
C HIS A 27 -16.90 -2.53 11.02
N ASP A 28 -17.88 -1.66 10.75
CA ASP A 28 -19.09 -2.02 10.02
C ASP A 28 -18.79 -2.57 8.62
N ALA A 29 -17.92 -1.89 7.85
CA ALA A 29 -17.55 -2.29 6.49
C ALA A 29 -16.87 -3.66 6.41
N VAL A 30 -16.15 -4.08 7.45
CA VAL A 30 -15.49 -5.40 7.52
C VAL A 30 -16.31 -6.45 8.28
N GLY A 31 -17.52 -6.11 8.73
CA GLY A 31 -18.39 -7.02 9.48
C GLY A 31 -17.89 -7.36 10.89
N ALA A 32 -17.15 -6.44 11.51
CA ALA A 32 -16.67 -6.55 12.88
C ALA A 32 -17.54 -5.70 13.83
N GLU A 33 -17.64 -6.13 15.09
CA GLU A 33 -18.29 -5.32 16.14
C GLU A 33 -17.48 -4.01 16.34
N PRO A 34 -18.12 -2.84 16.40
CA PRO A 34 -17.41 -1.58 16.61
C PRO A 34 -16.65 -1.54 17.96
N HIS A 35 -15.38 -1.15 17.90
CA HIS A 35 -14.52 -0.93 19.07
C HIS A 35 -13.74 0.39 18.95
N ASP A 36 -13.25 0.91 20.09
CA ASP A 36 -12.43 2.13 20.12
C ASP A 36 -11.02 1.88 19.56
N GLU A 37 -10.48 0.66 19.73
CA GLU A 37 -9.24 0.25 19.10
C GLU A 37 -9.40 0.09 17.58
N PRO A 38 -8.47 0.62 16.77
CA PRO A 38 -8.49 0.41 15.32
C PRO A 38 -8.46 -1.07 14.92
N HIS A 39 -9.33 -1.46 13.99
CA HIS A 39 -9.31 -2.80 13.40
C HIS A 39 -7.94 -3.10 12.74
N PRO A 40 -7.37 -4.33 12.83
CA PRO A 40 -6.05 -4.67 12.27
C PRO A 40 -5.89 -4.47 10.74
N ILE A 41 -6.97 -4.28 10.00
CA ILE A 41 -6.89 -3.92 8.57
C ILE A 41 -6.39 -2.49 8.36
N TYR A 42 -6.44 -1.64 9.38
CA TYR A 42 -5.91 -0.29 9.31
C TYR A 42 -4.41 -0.27 8.98
N GLY A 43 -3.64 -1.31 9.28
CA GLY A 43 -2.24 -1.36 8.90
C GLY A 43 -2.06 -1.23 7.38
N PHE A 44 -2.96 -1.83 6.60
CA PHE A 44 -3.01 -1.64 5.15
C PHE A 44 -3.57 -0.27 4.76
N ILE A 45 -4.69 0.17 5.37
CA ILE A 45 -5.37 1.42 5.00
C ILE A 45 -4.48 2.64 5.28
N VAL A 46 -3.86 2.71 6.46
CA VAL A 46 -2.93 3.79 6.84
C VAL A 46 -1.72 3.78 5.92
N ALA A 47 -1.13 2.60 5.67
CA ALA A 47 0.03 2.49 4.80
C ALA A 47 -0.28 2.99 3.39
N GLN A 48 -1.40 2.59 2.79
CA GLN A 48 -1.77 2.98 1.42
C GLN A 48 -2.27 4.42 1.33
N SER A 49 -3.22 4.81 2.17
CA SER A 49 -3.86 6.13 2.12
C SER A 49 -2.92 7.25 2.59
N GLY A 50 -1.94 6.92 3.43
CA GLY A 50 -0.93 7.85 3.91
C GLY A 50 0.24 8.09 2.94
N LEU A 51 0.30 7.42 1.78
CA LEU A 51 1.42 7.59 0.82
C LEU A 51 1.52 8.99 0.21
N GLY A 52 0.49 9.83 0.37
CA GLY A 52 0.46 11.18 -0.18
C GLY A 52 0.23 11.25 -1.70
N ILE A 53 -0.06 10.11 -2.33
CA ILE A 53 -0.42 9.98 -3.75
C ILE A 53 -1.62 9.05 -3.89
N SER A 54 -2.40 9.25 -4.95
CA SER A 54 -3.49 8.35 -5.30
C SER A 54 -2.98 7.00 -5.81
N VAL A 55 -3.86 5.99 -5.78
CA VAL A 55 -3.57 4.67 -6.37
C VAL A 55 -3.28 4.80 -7.87
N ALA A 56 -3.96 5.71 -8.57
CA ALA A 56 -3.71 5.95 -10.00
C ALA A 56 -2.29 6.48 -10.23
N GLU A 57 -1.85 7.48 -9.48
CA GLU A 57 -0.48 8.01 -9.55
C GLU A 57 0.56 6.95 -9.16
N LEU A 58 0.26 6.10 -8.17
CA LEU A 58 1.12 4.98 -7.79
C LEU A 58 1.29 3.97 -8.95
N LEU A 59 0.20 3.62 -9.64
CA LEU A 59 0.26 2.74 -10.80
C LEU A 59 1.05 3.37 -11.95
N GLU A 60 0.88 4.68 -12.18
CA GLU A 60 1.64 5.43 -13.18
C GLU A 60 3.14 5.43 -12.88
N LEU A 61 3.54 5.52 -11.61
CA LEU A 61 4.95 5.35 -11.21
C LEU A 61 5.50 3.99 -11.64
N PHE A 62 4.69 2.93 -11.54
CA PHE A 62 5.04 1.59 -12.00
C PHE A 62 4.93 1.41 -13.53
N GLY A 63 4.53 2.47 -14.23
CA GLY A 63 4.29 2.48 -15.68
C GLY A 63 3.09 1.64 -16.08
N SER A 64 2.04 1.58 -15.26
CA SER A 64 0.79 0.87 -15.48
C SER A 64 -0.40 1.81 -15.30
N HIS A 65 -1.55 1.46 -15.85
CA HIS A 65 -2.81 2.15 -15.58
C HIS A 65 -3.85 1.21 -14.96
N ALA A 66 -4.88 1.77 -14.31
CA ALA A 66 -5.96 0.97 -13.73
C ALA A 66 -6.69 0.11 -14.78
N GLU A 67 -6.81 0.61 -16.02
CA GLU A 67 -7.41 -0.09 -17.16
C GLU A 67 -6.60 -1.31 -17.64
N ASP A 68 -5.36 -1.47 -17.17
CA ASP A 68 -4.54 -2.65 -17.45
C ASP A 68 -4.88 -3.82 -16.51
N GLY A 69 -5.77 -3.61 -15.53
CA GLY A 69 -6.16 -4.61 -14.55
C GLY A 69 -5.04 -5.00 -13.59
N PRO A 70 -4.36 -4.03 -12.93
CA PRO A 70 -3.39 -4.35 -11.90
C PRO A 70 -4.07 -5.08 -10.74
N MET A 71 -3.36 -6.04 -10.16
CA MET A 71 -3.86 -6.81 -9.02
C MET A 71 -2.92 -6.65 -7.84
N LEU A 72 -3.50 -6.56 -6.65
CA LEU A 72 -2.77 -6.77 -5.40
C LEU A 72 -2.52 -8.28 -5.27
N GLY A 73 -1.26 -8.70 -5.33
CA GLY A 73 -0.87 -10.11 -5.23
C GLY A 73 -0.83 -10.59 -3.79
N GLU A 74 0.09 -10.03 -3.01
CA GLU A 74 0.31 -10.35 -1.60
C GLU A 74 0.40 -9.06 -0.79
N CYS A 75 -0.10 -9.10 0.44
CA CYS A 75 0.06 -8.02 1.39
C CYS A 75 0.38 -8.60 2.77
N THR A 76 1.54 -8.24 3.31
CA THR A 76 1.96 -8.54 4.68
C THR A 76 1.89 -7.27 5.51
N ILE A 77 1.32 -7.37 6.71
CA ILE A 77 1.19 -6.26 7.65
C ILE A 77 1.85 -6.69 8.97
N ASP A 78 2.97 -6.04 9.30
CA ASP A 78 3.72 -6.28 10.52
C ASP A 78 3.44 -5.14 11.51
N TYR A 79 2.78 -5.47 12.63
CA TYR A 79 2.51 -4.54 13.72
C TYR A 79 3.65 -4.59 14.75
N HIS A 80 4.34 -3.46 14.92
CA HIS A 80 5.33 -3.26 15.97
C HIS A 80 4.68 -2.67 17.24
N ARG A 81 3.59 -1.92 17.05
CA ARG A 81 2.79 -1.26 18.08
C ARG A 81 1.33 -1.18 17.61
N PRO A 82 0.34 -1.14 18.53
CA PRO A 82 -1.04 -0.93 18.14
C PRO A 82 -1.23 0.47 17.51
N LEU A 83 -2.16 0.56 16.55
CA LEU A 83 -2.67 1.84 16.09
C LEU A 83 -3.65 2.40 17.13
N VAL A 84 -3.83 3.72 17.12
CA VAL A 84 -4.63 4.47 18.09
C VAL A 84 -5.49 5.46 17.34
N THR A 85 -6.79 5.41 17.62
CA THR A 85 -7.77 6.35 17.09
C THR A 85 -7.44 7.79 17.53
N GLY A 86 -7.54 8.76 16.62
CA GLY A 86 -7.22 10.16 16.85
C GLY A 86 -5.72 10.48 16.85
N ALA A 87 -4.85 9.50 16.58
CA ALA A 87 -3.43 9.74 16.36
C ALA A 87 -3.13 10.06 14.89
N GLU A 88 -2.08 10.84 14.67
CA GLU A 88 -1.52 11.11 13.34
C GLU A 88 -0.26 10.25 13.11
N TYR A 89 -0.14 9.73 11.90
CA TYR A 89 0.96 8.87 11.49
C TYR A 89 1.66 9.45 10.27
N SER A 90 3.00 9.42 10.28
CA SER A 90 3.79 9.66 9.08
C SER A 90 3.98 8.36 8.32
N VAL A 91 3.86 8.41 6.99
CA VAL A 91 3.99 7.24 6.14
C VAL A 91 5.06 7.51 5.08
N ARG A 92 5.96 6.54 4.91
CA ARG A 92 6.98 6.55 3.85
C ARG A 92 6.89 5.25 3.08
N GLY A 93 7.15 5.29 1.78
CA GLY A 93 7.16 4.11 0.94
C GLY A 93 8.37 4.09 0.00
N ALA A 94 8.81 2.90 -0.36
CA ALA A 94 9.78 2.71 -1.43
C ALA A 94 9.51 1.39 -2.15
N VAL A 95 9.77 1.37 -3.46
CA VAL A 95 9.78 0.13 -4.22
C VAL A 95 11.03 -0.66 -3.86
N THR A 96 10.87 -1.91 -3.43
CA THR A 96 11.99 -2.77 -3.01
C THR A 96 12.38 -3.79 -4.06
N SER A 97 11.46 -4.13 -4.97
CA SER A 97 11.71 -5.06 -6.07
C SER A 97 10.82 -4.73 -7.26
N ALA A 98 11.33 -4.99 -8.46
CA ALA A 98 10.56 -4.91 -9.69
C ALA A 98 11.11 -5.93 -10.70
N GLU A 99 10.32 -6.92 -11.06
CA GLU A 99 10.73 -8.02 -11.95
C GLU A 99 9.68 -8.29 -13.03
N ARG A 100 10.12 -8.77 -14.19
CA ARG A 100 9.22 -9.21 -15.26
C ARG A 100 9.06 -10.71 -15.20
N LYS A 101 7.81 -11.17 -15.24
CA LYS A 101 7.44 -12.58 -15.28
C LYS A 101 6.54 -12.87 -16.47
N THR A 102 6.51 -14.14 -16.86
CA THR A 102 5.56 -14.66 -17.85
C THR A 102 4.82 -15.82 -17.22
N GLY A 103 3.49 -15.76 -17.26
CA GLY A 103 2.61 -16.78 -16.69
C GLY A 103 1.61 -17.28 -17.72
N ARG A 104 1.08 -18.48 -17.49
CA ARG A 104 0.12 -19.13 -18.40
C ARG A 104 -1.20 -18.35 -18.54
N THR A 105 -1.64 -17.69 -17.46
CA THR A 105 -2.94 -17.00 -17.40
C THR A 105 -2.83 -15.50 -17.72
N LEU A 106 -1.79 -14.84 -17.23
CA LEU A 106 -1.61 -13.37 -17.33
C LEU A 106 -0.72 -12.94 -18.51
N GLY A 107 -0.11 -13.89 -19.23
CA GLY A 107 0.90 -13.57 -20.23
C GLY A 107 2.12 -12.91 -19.58
N THR A 108 2.66 -11.86 -20.21
CA THR A 108 3.76 -11.06 -19.64
C THR A 108 3.21 -10.04 -18.65
N PHE A 109 3.77 -10.00 -17.45
CA PHE A 109 3.41 -9.04 -16.41
C PHE A 109 4.64 -8.64 -15.59
N ASP A 110 4.60 -7.47 -14.97
CA ASP A 110 5.62 -7.07 -14.00
C ASP A 110 5.11 -7.32 -12.57
N VAL A 111 5.99 -7.73 -11.68
CA VAL A 111 5.75 -7.84 -10.25
C VAL A 111 6.55 -6.74 -9.57
N VAL A 112 5.86 -5.85 -8.86
CA VAL A 112 6.46 -4.72 -8.15
C VAL A 112 6.17 -4.86 -6.67
N THR A 113 7.20 -4.87 -5.84
CA THR A 113 7.07 -4.90 -4.39
C THR A 113 7.25 -3.49 -3.83
N LEU A 114 6.25 -3.02 -3.09
CA LEU A 114 6.28 -1.77 -2.34
C LEU A 114 6.39 -2.10 -0.86
N GLN A 115 7.34 -1.47 -0.17
CA GLN A 115 7.41 -1.49 1.28
C GLN A 115 7.07 -0.12 1.83
N GLN A 116 6.23 -0.10 2.87
CA GLN A 116 5.68 1.08 3.48
C GLN A 116 5.97 1.03 4.98
N HIS A 117 6.39 2.16 5.54
CA HIS A 117 6.71 2.32 6.94
C HIS A 117 5.80 3.40 7.53
N VAL A 118 5.05 3.01 8.55
CA VAL A 118 4.15 3.87 9.30
C VAL A 118 4.79 4.14 10.65
N SER A 119 4.99 5.42 10.96
CA SER A 119 5.55 5.87 12.24
C SER A 119 4.59 6.81 12.96
N SER A 120 4.59 6.78 14.29
CA SER A 120 3.87 7.77 15.10
C SER A 120 4.48 9.17 14.95
N ASP A 121 3.78 10.19 15.43
CA ASP A 121 4.30 11.57 15.48
C ASP A 121 5.65 11.69 16.24
N ALA A 122 5.86 10.84 17.24
CA ALA A 122 7.14 10.73 17.95
C ALA A 122 8.24 9.99 17.15
N GLY A 123 7.99 9.63 15.89
CA GLY A 123 8.93 8.93 15.00
C GLY A 123 9.11 7.44 15.29
N GLN A 124 8.28 6.83 16.15
CA GLN A 124 8.41 5.41 16.49
C GLN A 124 7.77 4.54 15.41
N PRO A 125 8.39 3.42 15.00
CA PRO A 125 7.78 2.50 14.05
C PRO A 125 6.52 1.85 14.66
N VAL A 126 5.44 1.83 13.89
CA VAL A 126 4.13 1.31 14.32
C VAL A 126 3.71 0.14 13.43
N VAL A 127 3.71 0.33 12.11
CA VAL A 127 3.39 -0.72 11.12
C VAL A 127 4.41 -0.72 10.00
N THR A 128 4.80 -1.90 9.54
CA THR A 128 5.43 -2.09 8.25
C THR A 128 4.47 -2.87 7.35
N THR A 129 4.23 -2.37 6.14
CA THR A 129 3.39 -3.06 5.16
C THR A 129 4.22 -3.36 3.93
N THR A 130 4.17 -4.60 3.47
CA THR A 130 4.81 -5.02 2.22
C THR A 130 3.72 -5.52 1.29
N SER A 131 3.56 -4.86 0.14
CA SER A 131 2.55 -5.20 -0.86
C SER A 131 3.22 -5.55 -2.19
N THR A 132 2.74 -6.59 -2.85
CA THR A 132 3.16 -6.94 -4.21
C THR A 132 2.05 -6.61 -5.20
N PHE A 133 2.39 -5.93 -6.28
CA PHE A 133 1.50 -5.58 -7.36
C PHE A 133 1.85 -6.40 -8.60
N LEU A 134 0.84 -7.06 -9.17
CA LEU A 134 0.94 -7.77 -10.44
C LEU A 134 0.38 -6.85 -11.52
N LEU A 135 1.22 -6.45 -12.47
CA LEU A 135 0.93 -5.44 -13.47
C LEU A 135 0.95 -6.07 -14.87
N PRO A 136 -0.22 -6.42 -15.44
CA PRO A 136 -0.29 -6.98 -16.78
C PRO A 136 0.35 -6.05 -17.81
N ARG A 137 1.10 -6.61 -18.75
CA ARG A 137 1.67 -5.86 -19.87
C ARG A 137 0.92 -6.26 -21.14
N LYS A 138 0.12 -5.34 -21.67
CA LYS A 138 -0.49 -5.50 -23.00
C LYS A 138 0.66 -5.62 -24.01
N GLU A 139 0.67 -6.71 -24.77
CA GLU A 139 1.53 -6.80 -25.94
C GLU A 139 1.05 -5.75 -26.93
N THR A 140 1.89 -4.77 -27.25
CA THR A 140 1.63 -3.84 -28.35
C THR A 140 1.62 -4.68 -29.62
N ARG A 141 0.43 -4.90 -30.17
CA ARG A 141 0.23 -5.64 -31.41
C ARG A 141 0.60 -4.79 -32.62
#